data_AF-A0A973HWC4-F1
#
_entry.id   AF-A0A973HWC4-F1
#
_cell.length_a   1.000
_cell.length_b   1.000
_cell.length_c   1.000
_cell.angle_alpha   90.00
_cell.angle_beta   90.00
_cell.angle_gamma   90.00
#
_symmetry.space_group_name_H-M   'P 1'
#
loop_
_entity.id
_entity.type
_entity.pdbx_description
1 polymer ?
#
loop_
_entity_poly.entity_id
_entity_poly.type
_entity_poly.pdbx_seq_one_letter_code
_entity_poly.pdbx_strand_id
1 'polypeptide(L)'
;MAFENDDMAVAEPAFKYSVRLGRYSCHKSVKNYLQFARSAQALLNNPKDRQTQNKASEAFRALDELKEDYAEDKESLFEASIVESKTHLNMENQGEAKRSANNAEQLLAKLESPKMNYKLQMTETFIDTEQADKAQTLIDELKDLKLTDKQKIKLNNLDNNLNSEMLQRQTTSFNDKGVAHYERGELEQAIAAFNQATSYEQAGTSVLLNSIQAKISLMERNSPDKKTLKECRTLLLRIGEMAKNDDRFARYARLRKTYDRLCRAASE
;
A
#
# COMPACT_ATOMS: atom_id res chain seq x y z
N MET A 1 2.49 -22.39 -20.44
CA MET A 1 3.96 -22.21 -20.27
C MET A 1 4.26 -21.85 -18.82
N ALA A 2 5.49 -22.01 -18.31
CA ALA A 2 5.82 -21.75 -16.89
C ALA A 2 5.34 -20.37 -16.39
N PHE A 3 5.52 -19.33 -17.21
CA PHE A 3 5.03 -17.97 -16.94
C PHE A 3 3.49 -17.88 -16.84
N GLU A 4 2.76 -18.63 -17.66
CA GLU A 4 1.29 -18.63 -17.68
C GLU A 4 0.69 -19.46 -16.54
N ASN A 5 1.51 -20.32 -15.91
CA ASN A 5 1.15 -21.15 -14.77
C ASN A 5 1.71 -20.59 -13.44
N ASP A 6 2.17 -19.34 -13.44
CA ASP A 6 2.81 -18.65 -12.30
C ASP A 6 4.07 -19.32 -11.72
N ASP A 7 4.70 -20.24 -12.47
CA ASP A 7 5.98 -20.84 -12.10
C ASP A 7 7.14 -19.91 -12.50
N MET A 8 7.30 -18.83 -11.72
CA MET A 8 8.30 -17.79 -11.98
C MET A 8 9.74 -18.27 -11.76
N ALA A 9 9.94 -19.29 -10.91
CA ALA A 9 11.24 -19.89 -10.67
C ALA A 9 11.78 -20.63 -11.90
N VAL A 10 10.89 -21.23 -12.71
CA VAL A 10 11.24 -21.84 -13.99
C VAL A 10 11.21 -20.82 -15.14
N ALA A 11 10.29 -19.86 -15.12
CA ALA A 11 10.16 -18.86 -16.17
C ALA A 11 11.36 -17.90 -16.25
N GLU A 12 11.87 -17.44 -15.10
CA GLU A 12 12.98 -16.49 -15.04
C GLU A 12 14.24 -16.99 -15.77
N PRO A 13 14.79 -18.19 -15.48
CA PRO A 13 15.99 -18.65 -16.17
C PRO A 13 15.72 -18.87 -17.66
N ALA A 14 14.52 -19.33 -18.05
CA ALA A 14 14.16 -19.53 -19.46
C ALA A 14 14.15 -18.21 -20.26
N PHE A 15 13.58 -17.15 -19.69
CA PHE A 15 13.62 -15.83 -20.32
C PHE A 15 15.02 -15.21 -20.29
N LYS A 16 15.79 -15.43 -19.22
CA LYS A 16 17.20 -15.03 -19.15
C LYS A 16 18.02 -15.63 -20.29
N TYR A 17 17.83 -16.93 -20.56
CA TYR A 17 18.46 -17.60 -21.70
C TYR A 17 17.97 -17.05 -23.04
N SER A 18 16.66 -16.79 -23.17
CA SER A 18 16.08 -16.20 -24.38
C SER A 18 16.66 -14.81 -24.69
N VAL A 19 16.83 -13.95 -23.67
CA VAL A 19 17.50 -12.66 -23.80
C VAL A 19 18.95 -12.86 -24.25
N ARG A 20 19.70 -13.75 -23.58
CA ARG A 20 21.12 -13.99 -23.89
C ARG A 20 21.35 -14.49 -25.31
N LEU A 21 20.52 -15.42 -25.79
CA LEU A 21 20.62 -15.99 -27.15
C LEU A 21 20.08 -15.02 -28.21
N GLY A 22 19.03 -14.26 -27.87
CA GLY A 22 18.40 -13.30 -28.76
C GLY A 22 19.21 -12.02 -28.97
N ARG A 23 20.06 -11.64 -28.01
CA ARG A 23 20.73 -10.33 -27.88
C ARG A 23 21.33 -9.75 -29.17
N TYR A 24 21.98 -10.60 -29.97
CA TYR A 24 22.69 -10.23 -31.19
C TYR A 24 22.12 -10.92 -32.44
N SER A 25 20.84 -11.30 -32.40
CA SER A 25 20.17 -11.99 -33.50
C SER A 25 18.85 -11.33 -33.88
N CYS A 26 18.25 -11.79 -34.97
CA CYS A 26 16.89 -11.40 -35.38
C CYS A 26 15.80 -11.82 -34.38
N HIS A 27 16.14 -12.63 -33.37
CA HIS A 27 15.22 -13.07 -32.32
C HIS A 27 15.22 -12.15 -31.08
N LYS A 28 15.97 -11.03 -31.12
CA LYS A 28 15.89 -9.98 -30.09
C LYS A 28 14.46 -9.46 -29.99
N SER A 29 13.90 -9.42 -28.78
CA SER A 29 12.49 -9.08 -28.58
C SER A 29 12.28 -8.40 -27.24
N VAL A 30 11.62 -7.23 -27.27
CA VAL A 30 11.08 -6.51 -26.10
C VAL A 30 10.40 -7.46 -25.12
N LYS A 31 9.56 -8.37 -25.63
CA LYS A 31 8.81 -9.32 -24.80
C LYS A 31 9.73 -10.19 -23.95
N ASN A 32 10.85 -10.67 -24.49
CA ASN A 32 11.76 -11.52 -23.73
C ASN A 32 12.43 -10.76 -22.58
N TYR A 33 12.83 -9.51 -22.81
CA TYR A 33 13.41 -8.65 -21.78
C TYR A 33 12.39 -8.30 -20.68
N LEU A 34 11.18 -7.87 -21.06
CA LEU A 34 10.12 -7.56 -20.10
C LEU A 34 9.71 -8.79 -19.27
N GLN A 35 9.56 -9.96 -19.91
CA GLN A 35 9.19 -11.17 -19.19
C GLN A 35 10.31 -11.71 -18.31
N PHE A 36 11.58 -11.58 -18.73
CA PHE A 36 12.71 -11.85 -17.84
C PHE A 36 12.64 -10.99 -16.58
N ALA A 37 12.50 -9.68 -16.72
CA ALA A 37 12.43 -8.76 -15.59
C ALA A 37 11.22 -9.04 -14.69
N ARG A 38 10.03 -9.26 -15.26
CA ARG A 38 8.81 -9.60 -14.50
C ARG A 38 8.93 -10.92 -13.74
N SER A 39 9.50 -11.96 -14.34
CA SER A 39 9.75 -13.22 -13.64
C SER A 39 10.81 -13.06 -12.54
N ALA A 40 11.83 -12.23 -12.75
CA ALA A 40 12.82 -11.92 -11.73
C ALA A 40 12.20 -11.21 -10.52
N GLN A 41 11.24 -10.29 -10.73
CA GLN A 41 10.57 -9.56 -9.65
C GLN A 41 9.91 -10.46 -8.61
N ALA A 42 9.31 -11.59 -9.03
CA ALA A 42 8.68 -12.56 -8.13
C ALA A 42 9.67 -13.24 -7.18
N LEU A 43 10.97 -13.16 -7.50
CA LEU A 43 12.06 -13.75 -6.70
C LEU A 43 12.78 -12.72 -5.83
N LEU A 44 12.39 -11.43 -5.91
CA LEU A 44 13.03 -10.35 -5.14
C LEU A 44 12.45 -10.27 -3.73
N ASN A 45 12.76 -11.29 -2.93
CA ASN A 45 12.40 -11.36 -1.52
C ASN A 45 13.60 -10.97 -0.67
N ASN A 46 13.40 -10.22 0.42
CA ASN A 46 14.47 -9.76 1.32
C ASN A 46 15.56 -8.92 0.62
N PRO A 47 15.35 -7.60 0.44
CA PRO A 47 16.26 -6.71 -0.30
C PRO A 47 17.70 -6.62 0.22
N LYS A 48 17.92 -7.05 1.47
CA LYS A 48 19.25 -7.06 2.12
C LYS A 48 20.09 -8.27 1.71
N ASP A 49 19.48 -9.30 1.15
CA ASP A 49 20.19 -10.47 0.68
C ASP A 49 20.98 -10.18 -0.62
N ARG A 50 22.21 -10.69 -0.68
CA ARG A 50 23.11 -10.45 -1.82
C ARG A 50 22.60 -11.09 -3.12
N GLN A 51 21.96 -12.26 -3.05
CA GLN A 51 21.40 -12.90 -4.25
C GLN A 51 20.22 -12.10 -4.79
N THR A 52 19.36 -11.60 -3.90
CA THR A 52 18.26 -10.69 -4.26
C THR A 52 18.78 -9.41 -4.93
N GLN A 53 19.81 -8.76 -4.36
CA GLN A 53 20.44 -7.58 -4.96
C GLN A 53 21.05 -7.86 -6.34
N ASN A 54 21.74 -8.99 -6.49
CA ASN A 54 22.29 -9.39 -7.78
C ASN A 54 21.20 -9.61 -8.81
N LYS A 55 20.11 -10.28 -8.45
CA LYS A 55 18.99 -10.56 -9.36
C LYS A 55 18.24 -9.28 -9.75
N ALA A 56 18.04 -8.35 -8.81
CA ALA A 56 17.51 -7.03 -9.12
C ALA A 56 18.41 -6.28 -10.11
N SER A 57 19.73 -6.33 -9.90
CA SER A 57 20.72 -5.72 -10.81
C SER A 57 20.68 -6.32 -12.21
N GLU A 58 20.46 -7.63 -12.34
CA GLU A 58 20.28 -8.28 -13.64
C GLU A 58 19.00 -7.81 -14.34
N ALA A 59 17.90 -7.69 -13.60
CA ALA A 59 16.64 -7.16 -14.14
C ALA A 59 16.81 -5.71 -14.61
N PHE A 60 17.45 -4.84 -13.83
CA PHE A 60 17.73 -3.46 -14.24
C PHE A 60 18.58 -3.39 -15.49
N ARG A 61 19.68 -4.16 -15.57
CA ARG A 61 20.52 -4.20 -16.79
C ARG A 61 19.75 -4.63 -18.04
N ALA A 62 18.83 -5.58 -17.89
CA ALA A 62 17.98 -6.01 -19.00
C ALA A 62 17.00 -4.90 -19.42
N LEU A 63 16.47 -4.14 -18.48
CA LEU A 63 15.58 -3.01 -18.77
C LEU A 63 16.33 -1.83 -19.39
N ASP A 64 17.55 -1.52 -18.91
CA ASP A 64 18.43 -0.51 -19.48
C ASP A 64 18.76 -0.83 -20.94
N GLU A 65 19.17 -2.08 -21.21
CA GLU A 65 19.44 -2.54 -22.57
C GLU A 65 18.21 -2.45 -23.47
N LEU A 66 17.03 -2.88 -22.99
CA LEU A 66 15.78 -2.70 -23.73
C LEU A 66 15.55 -1.21 -24.06
N LYS A 67 15.77 -0.30 -23.12
CA LYS A 67 15.56 1.14 -23.35
C LYS A 67 16.55 1.74 -24.35
N GLU A 68 17.80 1.28 -24.34
CA GLU A 68 18.80 1.70 -25.33
C GLU A 68 18.44 1.21 -26.74
N ASP A 69 18.10 -0.07 -26.85
CA ASP A 69 17.82 -0.71 -28.14
C ASP A 69 16.48 -0.30 -28.77
N TYR A 70 15.50 0.05 -27.93
CA TYR A 70 14.14 0.40 -28.33
C TYR A 70 13.78 1.84 -27.92
N ALA A 71 14.75 2.76 -27.99
CA ALA A 71 14.62 4.15 -27.52
C ALA A 71 13.48 4.96 -28.19
N GLU A 72 13.10 4.59 -29.42
CA GLU A 72 12.00 5.25 -30.14
C GLU A 72 10.62 4.59 -29.88
N ASP A 73 10.60 3.39 -29.30
CA ASP A 73 9.37 2.67 -29.00
C ASP A 73 8.84 3.05 -27.61
N LYS A 74 8.01 4.09 -27.60
CA LYS A 74 7.37 4.62 -26.38
C LYS A 74 6.55 3.58 -25.63
N GLU A 75 5.93 2.59 -26.29
CA GLU A 75 5.17 1.54 -25.60
C GLU A 75 6.12 0.65 -24.79
N SER A 76 7.22 0.23 -25.42
CA SER A 76 8.27 -0.57 -24.77
C SER A 76 8.92 0.18 -23.61
N LEU A 77 9.23 1.46 -23.79
CA LEU A 77 9.78 2.31 -22.74
C LEU A 77 8.81 2.49 -21.56
N PHE A 78 7.51 2.64 -21.85
CA PHE A 78 6.46 2.74 -20.84
C PHE A 78 6.42 1.46 -20.00
N GLU A 79 6.31 0.29 -20.65
CA GLU A 79 6.25 -0.98 -19.93
C GLU A 79 7.52 -1.26 -19.14
N ALA A 80 8.70 -0.93 -19.68
CA ALA A 80 9.96 -1.04 -18.96
C ALA A 80 9.97 -0.17 -17.70
N SER A 81 9.48 1.07 -17.77
CA SER A 81 9.42 1.99 -16.63
C SER A 81 8.44 1.52 -15.55
N ILE A 82 7.32 0.89 -15.94
CA ILE A 82 6.37 0.24 -15.00
C ILE A 82 7.07 -0.91 -14.27
N VAL A 83 7.79 -1.77 -15.02
CA VAL A 83 8.53 -2.88 -14.44
C VAL A 83 9.63 -2.37 -13.50
N GLU A 84 10.41 -1.36 -13.88
CA GLU A 84 11.41 -0.75 -12.98
C GLU A 84 10.80 -0.22 -11.69
N SER A 85 9.68 0.49 -11.77
CA SER A 85 8.98 1.01 -10.60
C SER A 85 8.67 -0.12 -9.62
N LYS A 86 8.11 -1.23 -10.12
CA LYS A 86 7.79 -2.39 -9.29
C LYS A 86 9.05 -3.11 -8.77
N THR A 87 10.13 -3.16 -9.55
CA THR A 87 11.42 -3.70 -9.09
C THR A 87 11.99 -2.88 -7.95
N HIS A 88 11.94 -1.55 -8.04
CA HIS A 88 12.38 -0.67 -6.95
C HIS A 88 11.53 -0.84 -5.69
N LEU A 89 10.20 -1.02 -5.82
CA LEU A 89 9.32 -1.32 -4.68
C LEU A 89 9.68 -2.63 -3.99
N ASN A 90 9.89 -3.70 -4.76
CA ASN A 90 10.33 -4.99 -4.20
C ASN A 90 11.68 -4.89 -3.49
N MET A 91 12.50 -3.90 -3.85
CA MET A 91 13.79 -3.60 -3.23
C MET A 91 13.71 -2.53 -2.13
N GLU A 92 12.51 -2.15 -1.67
CA GLU A 92 12.26 -1.13 -0.64
C GLU A 92 12.81 0.28 -0.99
N ASN A 93 13.03 0.54 -2.29
CA ASN A 93 13.56 1.80 -2.81
C ASN A 93 12.44 2.75 -3.27
N GLN A 94 11.61 3.23 -2.34
CA GLN A 94 10.40 4.02 -2.63
C GLN A 94 10.66 5.26 -3.50
N GLY A 95 11.79 5.96 -3.28
CA GLY A 95 12.14 7.16 -4.03
C GLY A 95 12.38 6.90 -5.52
N GLU A 96 13.12 5.83 -5.83
CA GLU A 96 13.37 5.43 -7.22
C GLU A 96 12.13 4.83 -7.87
N ALA A 97 11.33 4.06 -7.13
CA ALA A 97 10.05 3.58 -7.62
C ALA A 97 9.16 4.73 -8.10
N LYS A 98 9.03 5.79 -7.28
CA LYS A 98 8.26 6.99 -7.64
C LYS A 98 8.85 7.71 -8.86
N ARG A 99 10.17 7.76 -9.02
CA ARG A 99 10.83 8.33 -10.22
C ARG A 99 10.49 7.53 -11.47
N SER A 100 10.62 6.21 -11.44
CA SER A 100 10.25 5.33 -12.57
C SER A 100 8.76 5.44 -12.91
N ALA A 101 7.88 5.54 -11.91
CA ALA A 101 6.45 5.77 -12.12
C ALA A 101 6.17 7.11 -12.82
N ASN A 102 6.84 8.19 -12.42
CA ASN A 102 6.71 9.49 -13.09
C ASN A 102 7.25 9.47 -14.52
N ASN A 103 8.31 8.70 -14.80
CA ASN A 103 8.78 8.50 -16.17
C ASN A 103 7.75 7.73 -17.01
N ALA A 104 7.16 6.67 -16.46
CA ALA A 104 6.10 5.91 -17.11
C ALA A 104 4.89 6.80 -17.45
N GLU A 105 4.46 7.68 -16.53
CA GLU A 105 3.39 8.65 -16.78
C GLU A 105 3.70 9.55 -17.99
N GLN A 106 4.92 10.11 -18.06
CA GLN A 106 5.33 10.96 -19.17
C GLN A 106 5.34 10.21 -20.51
N LEU A 107 5.73 8.92 -20.51
CA LEU A 107 5.72 8.09 -21.70
C LEU A 107 4.29 7.75 -22.13
N LEU A 108 3.41 7.42 -21.18
CA LEU A 108 2.00 7.17 -21.43
C LEU A 108 1.31 8.38 -22.07
N ALA A 109 1.60 9.58 -21.58
CA ALA A 109 1.06 10.83 -22.11
C ALA A 109 1.53 11.15 -23.55
N LYS A 110 2.64 10.55 -23.99
CA LYS A 110 3.20 10.71 -25.36
C LYS A 110 2.66 9.68 -26.36
N LEU A 111 1.81 8.74 -25.93
CA LEU A 111 1.14 7.78 -26.79
C LEU A 111 -0.15 8.39 -27.36
N GLU A 112 -0.35 8.30 -28.67
CA GLU A 112 -1.53 8.87 -29.34
C GLU A 112 -2.83 8.14 -28.98
N SER A 113 -2.75 6.84 -28.70
CA SER A 113 -3.90 5.99 -28.38
C SER A 113 -3.49 4.86 -27.43
N PRO A 114 -3.19 5.18 -26.16
CA PRO A 114 -2.71 4.20 -25.20
C PRO A 114 -3.77 3.12 -24.95
N LYS A 115 -3.33 1.85 -24.95
CA LYS A 115 -4.19 0.72 -24.62
C LYS A 115 -4.79 0.91 -23.23
N MET A 116 -6.05 0.53 -23.04
CA MET A 116 -6.73 0.64 -21.74
C MET A 116 -5.97 -0.08 -20.61
N ASN A 117 -5.34 -1.20 -20.93
CA ASN A 117 -4.52 -1.94 -19.98
C ASN A 117 -3.26 -1.18 -19.53
N TYR A 118 -2.76 -0.20 -20.30
CA TYR A 118 -1.66 0.66 -19.89
C TYR A 118 -2.11 1.69 -18.86
N LYS A 119 -3.29 2.32 -19.05
CA LYS A 119 -3.89 3.20 -18.04
C LYS A 119 -4.18 2.47 -16.72
N LEU A 120 -4.69 1.24 -16.79
CA LEU A 120 -4.89 0.39 -15.61
C LEU A 120 -3.57 0.03 -14.90
N GLN A 121 -2.52 -0.30 -15.66
CA GLN A 121 -1.18 -0.56 -15.10
C GLN A 121 -0.58 0.70 -14.45
N MET A 122 -0.77 1.87 -15.08
CA MET A 122 -0.30 3.15 -14.53
C MET A 122 -1.04 3.50 -13.23
N THR A 123 -2.35 3.26 -13.18
CA THR A 123 -3.18 3.44 -11.98
C THR A 123 -2.66 2.57 -10.83
N GLU A 124 -2.45 1.28 -11.08
CA GLU A 124 -1.86 0.33 -10.13
C GLU A 124 -0.49 0.81 -9.64
N THR A 125 0.37 1.29 -10.56
CA THR A 125 1.70 1.81 -10.23
C THR A 125 1.62 3.07 -9.35
N PHE A 126 0.63 3.94 -9.56
CA PHE A 126 0.44 5.12 -8.69
C PHE A 126 -0.02 4.75 -7.29
N ILE A 127 -0.90 3.75 -7.15
CA ILE A 127 -1.31 3.22 -5.84
C ILE A 127 -0.07 2.66 -5.13
N ASP A 128 0.63 1.75 -5.79
CA ASP A 128 1.84 1.09 -5.29
C ASP A 128 2.97 2.07 -4.88
N THR A 129 3.05 3.25 -5.54
CA THR A 129 4.05 4.30 -5.25
C THR A 129 3.51 5.44 -4.38
N GLU A 130 2.37 5.23 -3.72
CA GLU A 130 1.71 6.15 -2.80
C GLU A 130 1.27 7.49 -3.42
N GLN A 131 1.09 7.55 -4.73
CA GLN A 131 0.70 8.74 -5.50
C GLN A 131 -0.83 8.83 -5.67
N ALA A 132 -1.54 8.94 -4.54
CA ALA A 132 -3.00 8.84 -4.46
C ALA A 132 -3.76 9.79 -5.40
N ASP A 133 -3.34 11.06 -5.48
CA ASP A 133 -4.03 12.07 -6.32
C ASP A 133 -3.99 11.69 -7.81
N LYS A 134 -2.85 11.16 -8.28
CA LYS A 134 -2.69 10.71 -9.66
C LYS A 134 -3.46 9.43 -9.93
N ALA A 135 -3.46 8.49 -8.98
CA ALA A 135 -4.27 7.28 -9.06
C ALA A 135 -5.76 7.61 -9.16
N GLN A 136 -6.27 8.50 -8.31
CA GLN A 136 -7.66 8.93 -8.32
C GLN A 136 -8.05 9.57 -9.66
N THR A 137 -7.20 10.46 -10.17
CA THR A 137 -7.43 11.13 -11.47
C THR A 137 -7.60 10.10 -12.60
N LEU A 138 -6.73 9.08 -12.66
CA LEU A 138 -6.86 8.02 -13.67
C LEU A 138 -8.07 7.11 -13.43
N ILE A 139 -8.43 6.82 -12.17
CA ILE A 139 -9.62 6.03 -11.85
C ILE A 139 -10.88 6.74 -12.35
N ASP A 140 -10.99 8.03 -12.10
CA ASP A 140 -12.14 8.83 -12.51
C ASP A 140 -12.24 8.89 -14.04
N GLU A 141 -11.12 9.12 -14.73
CA GLU A 141 -11.06 9.05 -16.20
C GLU A 141 -11.50 7.66 -16.71
N LEU A 142 -11.03 6.58 -16.08
CA LEU A 142 -11.34 5.21 -16.49
C LEU A 142 -12.81 4.81 -16.28
N LYS A 143 -13.49 5.39 -15.29
CA LYS A 143 -14.92 5.15 -15.02
C LYS A 143 -15.82 5.66 -16.14
N ASP A 144 -15.41 6.71 -16.83
CA ASP A 144 -16.16 7.32 -17.94
C ASP A 144 -15.95 6.59 -19.28
N LEU A 145 -15.02 5.64 -19.35
CA LEU A 145 -14.65 4.94 -20.57
C LEU A 145 -15.37 3.59 -20.73
N LYS A 146 -15.51 3.14 -21.98
CA LYS A 146 -16.04 1.80 -22.28
C LYS A 146 -15.00 0.73 -21.95
N LEU A 147 -15.25 -0.01 -20.88
CA LEU A 147 -14.40 -1.11 -20.40
C LEU A 147 -15.02 -2.48 -20.69
N THR A 148 -14.17 -3.47 -20.95
CA THR A 148 -14.55 -4.89 -20.87
C THR A 148 -14.83 -5.29 -19.42
N ASP A 149 -15.57 -6.37 -19.20
CA ASP A 149 -15.90 -6.81 -17.83
C ASP A 149 -14.65 -7.10 -16.98
N LYS A 150 -13.63 -7.71 -17.60
CA LYS A 150 -12.32 -7.95 -16.93
C LYS A 150 -11.65 -6.64 -16.49
N GLN A 151 -11.73 -5.60 -17.33
CA GLN A 151 -11.16 -4.28 -17.01
C GLN A 151 -11.96 -3.56 -15.94
N LYS A 152 -13.30 -3.68 -15.94
CA LYS A 152 -14.16 -3.13 -14.87
C LYS A 152 -13.84 -3.76 -13.52
N ILE A 153 -13.71 -5.09 -13.47
CA ILE A 153 -13.32 -5.79 -12.24
C ILE A 153 -11.96 -5.30 -11.76
N LYS A 154 -10.97 -5.17 -12.67
CA LYS A 154 -9.65 -4.63 -12.31
C LYS A 154 -9.74 -3.20 -11.78
N LEU A 155 -10.49 -2.32 -12.44
CA LEU A 155 -10.69 -0.93 -12.01
C LEU A 155 -11.33 -0.85 -10.63
N ASN A 156 -12.40 -1.62 -10.38
CA ASN A 156 -13.07 -1.65 -9.07
C ASN A 156 -12.13 -2.11 -7.96
N ASN A 157 -11.27 -3.09 -8.23
CA ASN A 157 -10.27 -3.53 -7.26
C ASN A 157 -9.24 -2.42 -6.98
N LEU A 158 -8.78 -1.72 -8.01
CA LEU A 158 -7.85 -0.58 -7.84
C LEU A 158 -8.48 0.56 -7.04
N ASP A 159 -9.74 0.90 -7.32
CA ASP A 159 -10.50 1.93 -6.59
C ASP A 159 -10.67 1.55 -5.11
N ASN A 160 -11.06 0.30 -4.83
CA ASN A 160 -11.17 -0.20 -3.46
C ASN A 160 -9.82 -0.20 -2.72
N ASN A 161 -8.73 -0.58 -3.40
CA ASN A 161 -7.38 -0.55 -2.84
C ASN A 161 -6.95 0.87 -2.49
N LEU A 162 -7.11 1.82 -3.41
CA LEU A 162 -6.78 3.23 -3.18
C LEU A 162 -7.56 3.80 -2.00
N ASN A 163 -8.88 3.60 -1.97
CA ASN A 163 -9.74 4.06 -0.89
C ASN A 163 -9.30 3.48 0.46
N SER A 164 -8.96 2.19 0.49
CA SER A 164 -8.47 1.52 1.70
C SER A 164 -7.14 2.11 2.19
N GLU A 165 -6.19 2.38 1.30
CA GLU A 165 -4.90 3.00 1.66
C GLU A 165 -5.06 4.44 2.14
N MET A 166 -5.89 5.25 1.47
CA MET A 166 -6.16 6.63 1.87
C MET A 166 -6.80 6.67 3.25
N LEU A 167 -7.77 5.79 3.48
CA LEU A 167 -8.44 5.62 4.77
C LEU A 167 -7.47 5.21 5.89
N GLN A 168 -6.58 4.26 5.62
CA GLN A 168 -5.55 3.84 6.56
C GLN A 168 -4.59 5.00 6.89
N ARG A 169 -4.13 5.75 5.88
CA ARG A 169 -3.27 6.93 6.07
C ARG A 169 -3.94 8.01 6.91
N GLN A 170 -5.22 8.31 6.66
CA GLN A 170 -5.98 9.26 7.47
C GLN A 170 -6.14 8.78 8.91
N THR A 171 -6.50 7.52 9.11
CA THR A 171 -6.64 6.91 10.44
C THR A 171 -5.33 7.00 11.22
N THR A 172 -4.21 6.65 10.61
CA THR A 172 -2.87 6.76 11.22
C THR A 172 -2.53 8.20 11.55
N SER A 173 -2.75 9.14 10.63
CA SER A 173 -2.47 10.58 10.86
C SER A 173 -3.24 11.14 12.06
N PHE A 174 -4.53 10.83 12.18
CA PHE A 174 -5.33 11.24 13.34
C PHE A 174 -4.87 10.56 14.63
N ASN A 175 -4.50 9.28 14.57
CA ASN A 175 -3.95 8.59 15.72
C ASN A 175 -2.64 9.22 16.20
N ASP A 176 -1.71 9.53 15.29
CA ASP A 176 -0.42 10.12 15.63
C ASP A 176 -0.57 11.54 16.21
N LYS A 177 -1.49 12.34 15.66
CA LYS A 177 -1.88 13.62 16.27
C LYS A 177 -2.43 13.43 17.68
N GLY A 178 -3.29 12.43 17.88
CA GLY A 178 -3.86 12.10 19.19
C GLY A 178 -2.78 11.71 20.19
N VAL A 179 -1.81 10.90 19.78
CA VAL A 179 -0.64 10.52 20.61
C VAL A 179 0.17 11.76 20.98
N ALA A 180 0.49 12.63 20.02
CA ALA A 180 1.26 13.85 20.27
C ALA A 180 0.56 14.84 21.21
N HIS A 181 -0.77 14.95 21.16
CA HIS A 181 -1.54 15.74 22.14
C HIS A 181 -1.56 15.07 23.52
N TYR A 182 -1.74 13.74 23.56
CA TYR A 182 -1.78 12.98 24.80
C TYR A 182 -0.46 13.07 25.58
N GLU A 183 0.68 12.95 24.89
CA GLU A 183 2.02 13.07 25.48
C GLU A 183 2.28 14.46 26.08
N ARG A 184 1.61 15.50 25.58
CA ARG A 184 1.65 16.87 26.13
C ARG A 184 0.64 17.11 27.26
N GLY A 185 -0.19 16.12 27.60
CA GLY A 185 -1.26 16.26 28.60
C GLY A 185 -2.49 17.03 28.10
N GLU A 186 -2.58 17.28 26.79
CA GLU A 186 -3.68 17.96 26.11
C GLU A 186 -4.80 16.95 25.82
N LEU A 187 -5.47 16.48 26.87
CA LEU A 187 -6.37 15.32 26.82
C LEU A 187 -7.60 15.54 25.92
N GLU A 188 -8.20 16.73 25.96
CA GLU A 188 -9.37 17.08 25.14
C GLU A 188 -9.02 17.08 23.65
N GLN A 189 -7.87 17.64 23.29
CA GLN A 189 -7.36 17.66 21.91
C GLN A 189 -6.99 16.24 21.45
N ALA A 190 -6.38 15.44 22.34
CA ALA A 190 -6.08 14.04 22.07
C ALA A 190 -7.36 13.24 21.77
N ILE A 191 -8.40 13.40 22.59
CA ILE A 191 -9.69 12.73 22.38
C ILE A 191 -10.34 13.18 21.08
N ALA A 192 -10.27 14.47 20.73
CA ALA A 192 -10.81 14.95 19.45
C ALA A 192 -10.13 14.27 18.26
N ALA A 193 -8.80 14.19 18.26
CA ALA A 193 -8.04 13.49 17.22
C ALA A 193 -8.33 11.98 17.19
N PHE A 194 -8.37 11.32 18.35
CA PHE A 194 -8.71 9.90 18.40
C PHE A 194 -10.15 9.61 17.99
N ASN A 195 -11.10 10.52 18.23
CA ASN A 195 -12.47 10.37 17.74
C ASN A 195 -12.51 10.39 16.20
N GLN A 196 -11.68 11.23 15.55
CA GLN A 196 -11.54 11.22 14.09
C GLN A 196 -10.89 9.92 13.59
N ALA A 197 -9.87 9.40 14.30
CA ALA A 197 -9.27 8.12 13.92
C ALA A 197 -10.25 6.95 14.08
N THR A 198 -11.04 6.95 15.16
CA THR A 198 -11.97 5.86 15.49
C THR A 198 -13.33 5.98 14.81
N SER A 199 -13.65 7.07 14.10
CA SER A 199 -14.87 7.14 13.29
C SER A 199 -14.86 6.18 12.10
N TYR A 200 -13.67 5.76 11.66
CA TYR A 200 -13.51 4.76 10.62
C TYR A 200 -13.66 3.34 11.19
N GLU A 201 -14.45 2.50 10.53
CA GLU A 201 -14.75 1.14 11.00
C GLU A 201 -13.49 0.26 11.09
N GLN A 202 -12.58 0.45 10.14
CA GLN A 202 -11.31 -0.26 9.96
C GLN A 202 -10.22 0.18 10.95
N ALA A 203 -10.51 1.11 11.88
CA ALA A 203 -9.57 1.55 12.89
C ALA A 203 -9.08 0.36 13.74
N GLY A 204 -7.77 0.11 13.71
CA GLY A 204 -7.17 -1.03 14.39
C GLY A 204 -7.23 -0.94 15.92
N THR A 205 -7.11 -2.09 16.59
CA THR A 205 -7.19 -2.23 18.04
C THR A 205 -6.30 -1.25 18.82
N SER A 206 -5.08 -0.98 18.35
CA SER A 206 -4.18 -0.03 19.01
C SER A 206 -4.73 1.40 19.03
N VAL A 207 -5.39 1.84 17.95
CA VAL A 207 -6.06 3.15 17.83
C VAL A 207 -7.25 3.22 18.79
N LEU A 208 -8.05 2.15 18.85
CA LEU A 208 -9.18 2.05 19.78
C LEU A 208 -8.70 2.13 21.25
N LEU A 209 -7.63 1.41 21.59
CA LEU A 209 -7.02 1.45 22.93
C LEU A 209 -6.45 2.83 23.29
N ASN A 210 -5.83 3.53 22.33
CA ASN A 210 -5.35 4.89 22.52
C ASN A 210 -6.50 5.85 22.87
N SER A 211 -7.61 5.75 22.12
CA SER A 211 -8.82 6.54 22.38
C SER A 211 -9.41 6.27 23.76
N ILE A 212 -9.56 4.99 24.14
CA ILE A 212 -10.03 4.59 25.47
C ILE A 212 -9.12 5.16 26.56
N GLN A 213 -7.81 5.06 26.38
CA GLN A 213 -6.84 5.56 27.36
C GLN A 213 -6.97 7.07 27.55
N ALA A 214 -7.07 7.86 26.48
CA ALA A 214 -7.23 9.31 26.58
C ALA A 214 -8.52 9.69 27.33
N LYS A 215 -9.63 9.03 26.98
CA LYS A 215 -10.94 9.22 27.64
C LYS A 215 -10.90 8.84 29.13
N ILE A 216 -10.24 7.72 29.48
CA ILE A 216 -10.06 7.31 30.87
C ILE A 216 -9.21 8.32 31.63
N SER A 217 -8.08 8.76 31.07
CA SER A 217 -7.21 9.76 31.71
C SER A 217 -7.96 11.07 31.98
N LEU A 218 -8.83 11.51 31.06
CA LEU A 218 -9.66 12.69 31.28
C LEU A 218 -10.66 12.49 32.43
N MET A 219 -11.34 11.34 32.48
CA MET A 219 -12.28 11.02 33.56
C MET A 219 -11.60 10.83 34.92
N GLU A 220 -10.36 10.32 34.95
CA GLU A 220 -9.57 10.21 36.19
C GLU A 220 -9.07 11.56 36.68
N ARG A 221 -8.75 12.49 35.77
CA ARG A 221 -8.36 13.87 36.12
C ARG A 221 -9.56 14.68 36.59
N ASN A 222 -10.72 14.46 35.98
CA ASN A 222 -11.95 15.18 36.27
C ASN A 222 -12.91 14.26 37.03
N SER A 223 -14.18 14.25 36.66
CA SER A 223 -15.17 13.31 37.15
C SER A 223 -15.68 12.43 36.01
N PRO A 224 -16.03 11.17 36.27
CA PRO A 224 -16.62 10.29 35.26
C PRO A 224 -17.92 10.88 34.72
N ASP A 225 -18.13 10.80 33.41
CA ASP A 225 -19.39 11.19 32.77
C ASP A 225 -19.98 10.05 31.93
N LYS A 226 -21.31 9.98 31.90
CA LYS A 226 -22.04 8.89 31.25
C LYS A 226 -21.83 8.84 29.73
N LYS A 227 -21.56 9.99 29.08
CA LYS A 227 -21.36 10.06 27.63
C LYS A 227 -20.02 9.42 27.28
N THR A 228 -18.94 9.83 27.94
CA THR A 228 -17.59 9.28 27.72
C THR A 228 -17.53 7.80 28.06
N LEU A 229 -18.19 7.35 29.14
CA LEU A 229 -18.30 5.93 29.47
C LEU A 229 -18.99 5.13 28.36
N LYS A 230 -20.09 5.66 27.77
CA LYS A 230 -20.77 5.01 26.66
C LYS A 230 -19.86 4.90 25.43
N GLU A 231 -19.08 5.94 25.12
CA GLU A 231 -18.11 5.93 24.03
C GLU A 231 -17.02 4.88 24.26
N CYS A 232 -16.43 4.81 25.47
CA CYS A 232 -15.47 3.76 25.84
C CYS A 232 -16.07 2.36 25.69
N ARG A 233 -17.33 2.16 26.08
CA ARG A 233 -18.04 0.88 25.89
C ARG A 233 -18.13 0.49 24.42
N THR A 234 -18.52 1.42 23.56
CA THR A 234 -18.59 1.17 22.10
C THR A 234 -17.24 0.75 21.54
N LEU A 235 -16.16 1.41 21.95
CA LEU A 235 -14.81 1.07 21.52
C LEU A 235 -14.35 -0.29 22.05
N LEU A 236 -14.65 -0.62 23.32
CA LEU A 236 -14.36 -1.94 23.90
C LEU A 236 -15.12 -3.07 23.21
N LEU A 237 -16.38 -2.85 22.82
CA LEU A 237 -17.16 -3.81 22.05
C LEU A 237 -16.56 -4.05 20.66
N ARG A 238 -16.05 -3.01 20.00
CA ARG A 238 -15.33 -3.14 18.73
C ARG A 238 -14.03 -3.93 18.86
N ILE A 239 -13.32 -3.78 19.98
CA ILE A 239 -12.13 -4.60 20.27
C ILE A 239 -12.51 -6.07 20.49
N GLY A 240 -13.66 -6.32 21.13
CA GLY A 240 -14.10 -7.67 21.48
C GLY A 240 -13.24 -8.31 22.57
N GLU A 241 -13.11 -9.63 22.51
CA GLU A 241 -12.22 -10.38 23.39
C GLU A 241 -10.80 -10.42 22.81
N MET A 242 -9.82 -10.21 23.68
CA MET A 242 -8.41 -10.23 23.31
C MET A 242 -7.73 -11.44 23.94
N ALA A 243 -7.00 -12.20 23.13
CA ALA A 243 -6.27 -13.37 23.60
C ALA A 243 -5.10 -12.97 24.50
N LYS A 244 -4.77 -13.79 25.50
CA LYS A 244 -3.73 -13.50 26.49
C LYS A 244 -2.31 -13.43 25.92
N ASN A 245 -2.10 -14.03 24.74
CA ASN A 245 -0.84 -14.02 24.01
C ASN A 245 -0.71 -12.82 23.05
N ASP A 246 -1.73 -11.96 22.95
CA ASP A 246 -1.61 -10.69 22.22
C ASP A 246 -0.77 -9.71 23.04
N ASP A 247 0.25 -9.11 22.43
CA ASP A 247 1.15 -8.16 23.09
C ASP A 247 0.43 -6.95 23.72
N ARG A 248 -0.78 -6.63 23.23
CA ARG A 248 -1.59 -5.51 23.72
C ARG A 248 -2.51 -5.91 24.89
N PHE A 249 -2.60 -7.20 25.23
CA PHE A 249 -3.53 -7.73 26.23
C PHE A 249 -3.37 -7.07 27.59
N ALA A 250 -2.12 -6.90 28.06
CA ALA A 250 -1.84 -6.28 29.35
C ALA A 250 -2.42 -4.85 29.44
N ARG A 251 -2.25 -4.06 28.37
CA ARG A 251 -2.80 -2.70 28.27
C ARG A 251 -4.33 -2.72 28.23
N TYR A 252 -4.92 -3.59 27.41
CA TYR A 252 -6.36 -3.76 27.32
C TYR A 252 -6.98 -4.12 28.68
N ALA A 253 -6.44 -5.13 29.37
CA ALA A 253 -6.95 -5.60 30.65
C ALA A 253 -6.90 -4.50 31.73
N ARG A 254 -5.81 -3.73 31.78
CA ARG A 254 -5.69 -2.57 32.67
C ARG A 254 -6.77 -1.53 32.38
N LEU A 255 -6.94 -1.13 31.12
CA LEU A 255 -7.93 -0.13 30.73
C LEU A 255 -9.36 -0.60 31.01
N ARG A 256 -9.67 -1.87 30.76
CA ARG A 256 -10.97 -2.48 31.06
C ARG A 256 -11.27 -2.44 32.56
N LYS A 257 -10.30 -2.82 33.40
CA LYS A 257 -10.42 -2.73 34.87
C LYS A 257 -10.69 -1.30 35.34
N THR A 258 -9.96 -0.32 34.78
CA THR A 258 -10.17 1.09 35.13
C THR A 258 -11.53 1.59 34.67
N TYR A 259 -11.97 1.23 33.46
CA TYR A 259 -13.30 1.54 32.95
C TYR A 259 -14.40 1.00 33.88
N ASP A 260 -14.32 -0.27 34.29
CA ASP A 260 -15.32 -0.88 35.19
C ASP A 260 -15.39 -0.15 36.55
N ARG A 261 -14.24 0.31 37.08
CA ARG A 261 -14.19 1.13 38.30
C ARG A 261 -14.90 2.48 38.10
N LEU A 262 -14.64 3.16 36.98
CA LEU A 262 -15.26 4.45 36.67
C LEU A 262 -16.78 4.33 36.45
N CYS A 263 -17.26 3.21 35.88
CA CYS A 263 -18.69 2.93 35.76
C CYS A 263 -19.40 2.85 37.12
N ARG A 264 -18.77 2.23 38.13
CA ARG A 264 -19.33 2.13 39.48
C ARG A 264 -19.40 3.50 40.14
N ALA A 265 -18.31 4.27 40.06
CA ALA A 265 -18.24 5.63 40.61
C ALA A 265 -19.24 6.61 39.97
N ALA A 266 -19.65 6.39 38.71
CA ALA A 266 -20.65 7.23 38.02
C ALA A 266 -22.11 6.83 38.32
N SER A 267 -22.31 5.71 39.04
CA SER A 267 -23.63 5.17 39.41
C SER A 267 -23.99 5.47 40.86
N GLU A 268 -23.04 5.95 41.66
CA GLU A 268 -23.18 6.49 43.02
C GLU A 268 -23.56 7.98 42.97
#